data_AF-A0A2U3QU03-F1
#
_entry.id   AF-A0A2U3QU03-F1
#
_cell.length_a   1.000
_cell.length_b   1.000
_cell.length_c   1.000
_cell.angle_alpha   90.00
_cell.angle_beta   90.00
_cell.angle_gamma   90.00
#
_symmetry.space_group_name_H-M   'P 1'
#
loop_
_entity.id
_entity.type
_entity.pdbx_description
1 polymer ?
#
loop_
_entity_poly.entity_id
_entity_poly.type
_entity_poly.pdbx_seq_one_letter_code
_entity_poly.pdbx_strand_id
1 'polypeptide(L)'
;MGKTLAEQKRYYIQQQKEYCIRQQQRADRQRSDALKAKLRKNDDESKFLTKLINCIKDTSDNAIKIKQIHSLIEGKVDIFKCLMKKESSGSVSKIMDAVDAIAEECGGVELSVEFEKEVSKHCGISALLNDWD
;
A
#
# COMPACT_ATOMS: atom_id res chain seq x y z
N MET A 1 -44.56 -11.82 16.29
CA MET A 1 -43.59 -12.81 16.82
C MET A 1 -42.21 -12.18 16.79
N GLY A 2 -41.53 -12.11 17.93
CA GLY A 2 -40.17 -11.55 17.99
C GLY A 2 -39.15 -12.52 17.37
N LYS A 3 -38.10 -11.98 16.75
CA LYS A 3 -36.97 -12.78 16.26
C LYS A 3 -36.36 -13.56 17.42
N THR A 4 -36.02 -14.81 17.18
CA THR A 4 -35.34 -15.64 18.19
C THR A 4 -33.96 -15.03 18.51
N LEU A 5 -33.42 -15.28 19.71
CA LEU A 5 -32.08 -14.81 20.08
C LEU A 5 -31.00 -15.25 19.06
N ALA A 6 -31.16 -16.43 18.46
CA ALA A 6 -30.28 -16.95 17.42
C ALA A 6 -30.37 -16.13 16.10
N GLU A 7 -31.56 -15.68 15.72
CA GLU A 7 -31.74 -14.80 14.56
C GLU A 7 -31.17 -13.41 14.78
N GLN A 8 -31.32 -12.86 15.99
CA GLN A 8 -30.72 -11.57 16.35
C GLN A 8 -29.20 -11.62 16.32
N LYS A 9 -28.59 -12.68 16.88
CA LYS A 9 -27.13 -12.89 16.83
C LYS A 9 -26.61 -13.02 15.39
N ARG A 10 -27.28 -13.82 14.54
CA ARG A 10 -26.90 -13.96 13.12
C ARG A 10 -26.99 -12.64 12.38
N TYR A 11 -28.06 -11.87 12.60
CA TYR A 11 -28.22 -10.55 12.00
C TYR A 11 -27.11 -9.59 12.42
N TYR A 12 -26.76 -9.54 13.71
CA TYR A 12 -25.68 -8.69 14.20
C TYR A 12 -24.31 -9.05 13.61
N ILE A 13 -23.97 -10.34 13.55
CA ILE A 13 -22.72 -10.81 12.93
C ILE A 13 -22.66 -10.42 11.45
N GLN A 14 -23.78 -10.55 10.74
CA GLN A 14 -23.87 -10.14 9.33
C GLN A 14 -23.62 -8.63 9.16
N GLN A 15 -24.22 -7.79 10.01
CA GLN A 15 -23.99 -6.34 9.99
C GLN A 15 -22.54 -5.96 10.27
N GLN A 16 -21.88 -6.64 11.21
CA GLN A 16 -20.45 -6.44 11.49
C GLN A 16 -19.58 -6.81 10.28
N LYS A 17 -19.86 -7.94 9.63
CA LYS A 17 -19.15 -8.33 8.39
C LYS A 17 -19.32 -7.28 7.28
N GLU A 18 -20.56 -6.84 7.04
CA GLU A 18 -20.86 -5.81 6.04
C GLU A 18 -20.18 -4.47 6.36
N TYR A 19 -20.12 -4.10 7.63
CA TYR A 19 -19.40 -2.91 8.08
C TYR A 19 -17.91 -3.02 7.78
N CYS A 20 -17.26 -4.12 8.15
CA CYS A 20 -15.84 -4.33 7.89
C CYS A 20 -15.53 -4.30 6.38
N ILE A 21 -16.35 -4.96 5.56
CA ILE A 21 -16.21 -4.94 4.09
C ILE A 21 -16.30 -3.51 3.56
N ARG A 22 -17.29 -2.72 4.01
CA ARG A 22 -17.43 -1.31 3.59
C ARG A 22 -16.23 -0.46 4.00
N GLN A 23 -15.64 -0.70 5.16
CA GLN A 23 -14.44 0.03 5.59
C GLN A 23 -13.21 -0.36 4.76
N GLN A 24 -13.02 -1.64 4.48
CA GLN A 24 -11.93 -2.10 3.61
C GLN A 24 -12.05 -1.47 2.21
N GLN A 25 -13.24 -1.53 1.60
CA GLN A 25 -13.48 -0.94 0.29
C GLN A 25 -13.22 0.58 0.26
N ARG A 26 -13.49 1.29 1.36
CA ARG A 26 -13.17 2.73 1.47
C ARG A 26 -11.67 2.96 1.54
N ALA A 27 -10.94 2.17 2.34
CA ALA A 27 -9.49 2.27 2.44
C ALA A 27 -8.82 1.98 1.09
N ASP A 28 -9.23 0.90 0.41
CA ASP A 28 -8.71 0.54 -0.91
C ASP A 28 -8.97 1.63 -1.95
N ARG A 29 -10.17 2.24 -1.92
CA ARG A 29 -10.49 3.36 -2.79
C ARG A 29 -9.60 4.58 -2.50
N GLN A 30 -9.41 4.93 -1.24
CA GLN A 30 -8.55 6.05 -0.85
C GLN A 30 -7.09 5.85 -1.28
N ARG A 31 -6.55 4.64 -1.12
CA ARG A 31 -5.21 4.28 -1.60
C ARG A 31 -5.11 4.42 -3.13
N SER A 32 -6.08 3.87 -3.86
CA SER A 32 -6.14 3.97 -5.32
C SER A 32 -6.24 5.42 -5.82
N ASP A 33 -7.08 6.23 -5.17
CA ASP A 33 -7.29 7.62 -5.53
C ASP A 33 -6.06 8.48 -5.24
N ALA A 34 -5.38 8.25 -4.11
CA ALA A 34 -4.12 8.92 -3.78
C ALA A 34 -3.03 8.61 -4.81
N LEU A 35 -2.86 7.34 -5.17
CA LEU A 35 -1.91 6.92 -6.20
C LEU A 35 -2.22 7.57 -7.56
N LYS A 36 -3.47 7.50 -8.02
CA LYS A 36 -3.90 8.13 -9.29
C LYS A 36 -3.68 9.64 -9.28
N ALA A 37 -4.02 10.31 -8.18
CA ALA A 37 -3.81 11.74 -8.04
C ALA A 37 -2.34 12.12 -8.14
N LYS A 38 -1.44 11.32 -7.53
CA LYS A 38 0.00 11.56 -7.61
C LYS A 38 0.54 11.34 -9.02
N LEU A 39 0.14 10.26 -9.69
CA LEU A 39 0.59 9.94 -11.05
C LEU A 39 0.19 11.02 -12.08
N ARG A 40 -0.89 11.76 -11.84
CA ARG A 40 -1.32 12.87 -12.71
C ARG A 40 -0.45 14.13 -12.62
N LYS A 41 0.39 14.28 -11.58
CA LYS A 41 1.18 15.51 -11.36
C LYS A 41 2.32 15.69 -12.36
N ASN A 42 2.77 14.61 -13.02
CA ASN A 42 3.90 14.60 -13.98
C ASN A 42 5.19 15.27 -13.47
N ASP A 43 5.36 15.32 -12.15
CA ASP A 43 6.57 15.74 -11.45
C ASP A 43 7.57 14.58 -11.32
N ASP A 44 8.77 14.84 -10.82
CA ASP A 44 9.83 13.82 -10.71
C ASP A 44 9.42 12.66 -9.78
N GLU A 45 8.65 12.94 -8.73
CA GLU A 45 8.06 11.94 -7.85
C GLU A 45 7.09 11.01 -8.61
N SER A 46 6.20 11.56 -9.44
CA SER A 46 5.26 10.78 -10.24
C SER A 46 5.96 9.94 -11.33
N LYS A 47 7.02 10.47 -11.95
CA LYS A 47 7.85 9.73 -12.91
C LYS A 47 8.61 8.60 -12.25
N PHE A 48 9.18 8.85 -11.07
CA PHE A 48 9.82 7.82 -10.25
C PHE A 48 8.82 6.72 -9.88
N LEU A 49 7.64 7.11 -9.38
CA LEU A 49 6.58 6.17 -8.98
C LEU A 49 6.08 5.33 -10.16
N THR A 50 5.94 5.93 -11.35
CA THR A 50 5.61 5.20 -12.57
C THR A 50 6.67 4.15 -12.90
N LYS A 51 7.95 4.52 -12.83
CA LYS A 51 9.07 3.58 -13.08
C LYS A 51 9.09 2.45 -12.06
N LEU A 52 8.86 2.75 -10.78
CA LEU A 52 8.81 1.77 -9.72
C LEU A 52 7.69 0.74 -9.95
N ILE A 53 6.50 1.22 -10.31
CA ILE A 53 5.37 0.34 -10.64
C ILE A 53 5.68 -0.52 -11.86
N ASN A 54 6.36 0.03 -12.87
CA ASN A 54 6.78 -0.75 -14.02
C ASN A 54 7.80 -1.83 -13.63
N CYS A 55 8.79 -1.55 -12.78
CA CYS A 55 9.70 -2.58 -12.26
C CYS A 55 8.96 -3.75 -11.59
N ILE A 56 7.83 -3.48 -10.93
CA ILE A 56 6.98 -4.51 -10.30
C ILE A 56 6.19 -5.33 -11.33
N LYS A 57 5.81 -4.72 -12.47
CA LYS A 57 4.91 -5.29 -13.48
C LYS A 57 5.58 -5.85 -14.74
N ASP A 58 6.78 -5.39 -15.06
CA ASP A 58 7.39 -5.57 -16.39
C ASP A 58 7.87 -7.00 -16.69
N THR A 59 8.01 -7.86 -15.67
CA THR A 59 8.48 -9.25 -15.81
C THR A 59 7.69 -10.18 -14.90
N SER A 60 7.78 -11.49 -15.12
CA SER A 60 7.24 -12.51 -14.21
C SER A 60 8.26 -12.98 -13.16
N ASP A 61 9.56 -12.70 -13.34
CA ASP A 61 10.61 -13.16 -12.45
C ASP A 61 10.83 -12.19 -11.27
N ASN A 62 10.48 -12.62 -10.07
CA ASN A 62 10.65 -11.83 -8.83
C ASN A 62 12.09 -11.42 -8.55
N ALA A 63 13.09 -12.25 -8.86
CA ALA A 63 14.48 -11.90 -8.62
C ALA A 63 14.94 -10.72 -9.49
N ILE A 64 14.40 -10.61 -10.70
CA ILE A 64 14.65 -9.46 -11.59
C ILE A 64 13.93 -8.21 -11.06
N LYS A 65 12.66 -8.34 -10.65
CA LYS A 65 11.88 -7.21 -10.07
C LYS A 65 12.60 -6.61 -8.88
N ILE A 66 13.03 -7.47 -7.94
CA ILE A 66 13.73 -7.06 -6.72
C ILE A 66 14.99 -6.26 -7.06
N LYS A 67 15.83 -6.77 -7.97
CA LYS A 67 17.05 -6.06 -8.41
C LYS A 67 16.74 -4.70 -9.02
N GLN A 68 15.69 -4.62 -9.84
CA GLN A 68 15.27 -3.37 -10.47
C GLN A 68 14.73 -2.36 -9.44
N ILE A 69 13.92 -2.81 -8.49
CA ILE A 69 13.40 -2.00 -7.38
C ILE A 69 14.57 -1.43 -6.58
N HIS A 70 15.52 -2.29 -6.14
CA HIS A 70 16.68 -1.87 -5.37
C HIS A 70 17.51 -0.83 -6.14
N SER A 71 17.85 -1.13 -7.39
CA SER A 71 18.65 -0.22 -8.23
C SER A 71 17.95 1.13 -8.45
N LEU A 72 16.62 1.12 -8.64
CA LEU A 72 15.84 2.34 -8.83
C LEU A 72 15.80 3.19 -7.55
N ILE A 73 15.55 2.56 -6.39
CA ILE A 73 15.48 3.24 -5.09
C ILE A 73 16.84 3.83 -4.73
N GLU A 74 17.93 3.05 -4.84
CA GLU A 74 19.29 3.52 -4.55
C GLU A 74 19.70 4.69 -5.43
N GLY A 75 19.24 4.74 -6.68
CA GLY A 75 19.50 5.86 -7.59
C GLY A 75 18.75 7.15 -7.25
N LYS A 76 17.67 7.08 -6.45
CA LYS A 76 16.76 8.22 -6.15
C LYS A 76 16.18 8.15 -4.74
N VAL A 77 17.03 7.86 -3.74
CA VAL A 77 16.61 7.65 -2.35
C VAL A 77 15.76 8.79 -1.79
N ASP A 78 16.12 10.05 -2.06
CA ASP A 78 15.38 11.20 -1.51
C ASP A 78 13.94 11.27 -2.02
N ILE A 79 13.73 10.98 -3.32
CA ILE A 79 12.40 10.93 -3.92
C ILE A 79 11.59 9.78 -3.32
N PHE A 80 12.22 8.61 -3.13
CA PHE A 80 11.60 7.47 -2.49
C PHE A 80 11.15 7.80 -1.06
N LYS A 81 12.02 8.41 -0.24
CA LYS A 81 11.67 8.84 1.13
C LYS A 81 10.51 9.82 1.15
N CYS A 82 10.47 10.79 0.22
CA CYS A 82 9.37 11.74 0.12
C CYS A 82 8.02 11.05 -0.14
N LEU A 83 8.01 10.03 -1.01
CA LEU A 83 6.79 9.28 -1.35
C LEU A 83 6.32 8.34 -0.22
N MET A 84 7.26 7.75 0.52
CA MET A 84 6.97 6.81 1.61
C MET A 84 6.76 7.50 2.95
N LYS A 85 6.91 8.83 3.02
CA LYS A 85 6.69 9.60 4.23
C LYS A 85 5.24 9.47 4.70
N LYS A 86 5.08 9.29 6.01
CA LYS A 86 3.76 9.32 6.68
C LYS A 86 2.95 10.54 6.30
N GLU A 87 1.64 10.36 6.30
CA GLU A 87 0.72 11.48 6.22
C GLU A 87 0.82 12.33 7.50
N SER A 88 0.40 13.60 7.40
CA SER A 88 0.40 14.52 8.54
C SER A 88 -0.44 14.04 9.73
N SER A 89 -1.32 13.05 9.52
CA SER A 89 -2.12 12.38 10.54
C SER A 89 -1.35 11.32 11.34
N GLY A 90 -0.07 11.06 11.04
CA GLY A 90 0.70 9.96 11.64
C GLY A 90 0.36 8.58 11.03
N SER A 91 -0.54 8.56 10.05
CA SER A 91 -0.90 7.36 9.31
C SER A 91 0.17 6.99 8.27
N VAL A 92 0.26 5.70 7.97
CA VAL A 92 1.07 5.18 6.87
C VAL A 92 0.71 5.88 5.55
N SER A 93 1.71 6.07 4.69
CA SER A 93 1.51 6.68 3.37
C SER A 93 0.56 5.85 2.53
N LYS A 94 -0.54 6.47 2.05
CA LYS A 94 -1.45 5.82 1.11
C LYS A 94 -0.79 5.42 -0.21
N ILE A 95 0.31 6.08 -0.60
CA ILE A 95 1.08 5.71 -1.78
C ILE A 95 1.93 4.47 -1.51
N MET A 96 2.56 4.39 -0.34
CA MET A 96 3.28 3.20 0.09
C MET A 96 2.36 1.98 0.12
N ASP A 97 1.21 2.09 0.80
CA ASP A 97 0.17 1.05 0.85
C ASP A 97 -0.27 0.62 -0.55
N ALA A 98 -0.42 1.57 -1.48
CA ALA A 98 -0.85 1.26 -2.84
C ALA A 98 0.24 0.53 -3.65
N VAL A 99 1.52 0.90 -3.48
CA VAL A 99 2.64 0.22 -4.15
C VAL A 99 2.85 -1.17 -3.58
N ASP A 100 2.75 -1.32 -2.26
CA ASP A 100 2.87 -2.61 -1.59
C ASP A 100 1.78 -3.60 -2.05
N ALA A 101 0.52 -3.14 -2.11
CA ALA A 101 -0.58 -3.94 -2.65
C ALA A 101 -0.34 -4.37 -4.11
N ILE A 102 0.26 -3.50 -4.94
CA ILE A 102 0.64 -3.86 -6.32
C ILE A 102 1.78 -4.90 -6.33
N ALA A 103 2.75 -4.78 -5.42
CA ALA A 103 3.84 -5.73 -5.27
C ALA A 103 3.30 -7.12 -4.87
N GLU A 104 2.39 -7.18 -3.89
CA GLU A 104 1.73 -8.41 -3.49
C GLU A 104 0.91 -9.03 -4.64
N GLU A 105 0.17 -8.23 -5.40
CA GLU A 105 -0.61 -8.73 -6.55
C GLU A 105 0.28 -9.28 -7.68
N CYS A 106 1.42 -8.64 -7.95
CA CYS A 106 2.27 -8.98 -9.10
C CYS A 106 3.38 -9.99 -8.79
N GLY A 107 3.80 -10.11 -7.53
CA GLY A 107 4.93 -10.93 -7.10
C GLY A 107 4.68 -11.72 -5.83
N GLY A 108 3.47 -11.66 -5.27
CA GLY A 108 3.12 -12.29 -4.01
C GLY A 108 3.77 -11.63 -2.80
N VAL A 109 3.62 -12.29 -1.65
CA VAL A 109 4.17 -11.86 -0.36
C VAL A 109 5.67 -11.62 -0.41
N GLU A 110 6.41 -12.39 -1.22
CA GLU A 110 7.86 -12.23 -1.39
C GLU A 110 8.23 -10.80 -1.83
N LEU A 111 7.54 -10.28 -2.85
CA LEU A 111 7.87 -8.97 -3.42
C LEU A 111 7.40 -7.82 -2.51
N SER A 112 6.26 -7.99 -1.85
CA SER A 112 5.76 -7.06 -0.83
C SER A 112 6.76 -6.95 0.33
N VAL A 113 7.20 -8.07 0.89
CA VAL A 113 8.19 -8.09 1.98
C VAL A 113 9.50 -7.41 1.58
N GLU A 114 9.98 -7.63 0.36
CA GLU A 114 11.22 -6.98 -0.10
C GLU A 114 11.03 -5.47 -0.30
N PHE A 115 9.87 -5.04 -0.79
CA PHE A 115 9.52 -3.63 -0.86
C PHE A 115 9.47 -3.00 0.55
N GLU A 116 8.81 -3.64 1.51
CA GLU A 116 8.78 -3.18 2.91
C GLU A 116 10.17 -3.09 3.54
N LYS A 117 11.09 -4.01 3.21
CA LYS A 117 12.49 -3.92 3.66
C LYS A 117 13.18 -2.67 3.14
N GLU A 118 12.99 -2.32 1.87
CA GLU A 118 13.57 -1.09 1.31
C GLU A 118 12.93 0.16 1.93
N VAL A 119 11.62 0.15 2.18
CA VAL A 119 10.95 1.21 2.95
C VAL A 119 11.58 1.34 4.34
N SER A 120 11.72 0.24 5.08
CA SER A 120 12.31 0.23 6.42
C SER A 120 13.77 0.70 6.42
N LYS A 121 14.57 0.22 5.47
CA LYS A 121 16.00 0.58 5.30
C LYS A 121 16.19 2.08 5.05
N HIS A 122 15.35 2.69 4.23
CA HIS A 122 15.54 4.08 3.81
C HIS A 122 14.68 5.10 4.60
N CYS A 123 13.53 4.69 5.11
CA CYS A 123 12.54 5.54 5.78
C CYS A 123 12.36 5.21 7.27
N GLY A 124 12.92 4.09 7.74
CA GLY A 124 12.77 3.58 9.11
C GLY A 124 11.52 2.71 9.28
N ILE A 125 11.57 1.78 10.24
CA ILE A 125 10.44 0.89 10.58
C ILE A 125 9.19 1.67 10.94
N SER A 126 9.34 2.86 11.54
CA SER A 126 8.20 3.72 11.89
C SER A 126 7.34 4.10 10.68
N ALA A 127 7.90 4.16 9.46
CA ALA A 127 7.14 4.46 8.24
C ALA A 127 6.07 3.39 7.93
N LEU A 128 6.27 2.15 8.39
CA LEU A 128 5.37 1.01 8.17
C LEU A 128 4.24 0.92 9.22
N LEU A 129 4.34 1.67 10.31
CA LEU A 129 3.41 1.57 11.44
C LEU A 129 2.53 2.82 11.48
N ASN A 130 1.25 2.69 11.83
CA ASN A 130 0.45 3.86 12.21
C ASN A 130 0.96 4.38 13.55
N ASP A 131 1.05 5.71 13.71
CA ASP A 131 1.23 6.31 15.03
C ASP A 131 -0.10 6.11 15.78
N TRP A 132 -0.17 5.04 16.57
CA TRP A 132 -1.23 4.87 17.56
C TRP A 132 -0.84 5.71 18.78
N ASP A 133 -1.19 6.99 18.75
CA ASP A 133 -1.41 7.80 19.97
C ASP A 133 -2.89 7.72 20.36
#